data_AF-A0A3Q9NIB2-F1
#
_entry.id   AF-A0A3Q9NIB2-F1
#
_cell.length_a   1.000
_cell.length_b   1.000
_cell.length_c   1.000
_cell.angle_alpha   90.00
_cell.angle_beta   90.00
_cell.angle_gamma   90.00
#
_symmetry.space_group_name_H-M   'P 1'
#
loop_
_entity.id
_entity.type
_entity.pdbx_description
1 polymer ?
#
loop_
_entity_poly.entity_id
_entity_poly.type
_entity_poly.pdbx_seq_one_letter_code
_entity_poly.pdbx_strand_id
1 'polypeptide(L)'
;MLDFSGEVEKYFGRADGEQFPRLQAWEIIYDYVNDPRFQNWSDLASEQNVEKTALHLGFFLSNWGMFRGSSGLMKSNLRFFRKMVEVLFTQIPADLWNLHLDEFTEDACEHVKLLDCSLEKLRGHLEKITTPTDTLVTKILMGIWGECPARDLYFEAGFRSVYPEMRVPRFSGEYMVGLNQLRVHENWSLPVKKTAGGNRYPAAKLIDMAFFEIGFRAKSGQKL
;
A
#
# COMPACT_ATOMS: atom_id res chain seq x y z
N MET A 1 -10.95 -14.16 -18.77
CA MET A 1 -10.33 -14.05 -17.44
C MET A 1 -9.06 -13.23 -17.59
N LEU A 2 -8.86 -12.23 -16.73
CA LEU A 2 -7.67 -11.37 -16.77
C LEU A 2 -6.44 -12.16 -16.33
N ASP A 3 -5.36 -12.13 -17.12
CA ASP A 3 -4.09 -12.78 -16.79
C ASP A 3 -3.30 -11.96 -15.77
N PHE A 4 -3.70 -12.05 -14.49
CA PHE A 4 -3.06 -11.32 -13.39
C PHE A 4 -1.57 -11.66 -13.26
N SER A 5 -1.20 -12.93 -13.40
CA SER A 5 0.19 -13.36 -13.30
C SER A 5 1.03 -12.72 -14.41
N GLY A 6 0.55 -12.73 -15.65
CA GLY A 6 1.24 -12.06 -16.77
C GLY A 6 1.38 -10.56 -16.57
N GLU A 7 0.40 -9.88 -15.97
CA GLU A 7 0.50 -8.45 -15.64
C GLU A 7 1.52 -8.16 -14.54
N VAL A 8 1.61 -9.02 -13.52
CA VAL A 8 2.66 -8.93 -12.49
C VAL A 8 4.04 -9.14 -13.10
N GLU A 9 4.24 -10.12 -13.99
CA GLU A 9 5.55 -10.32 -14.64
C GLU A 9 5.97 -9.10 -15.49
N LYS A 10 5.02 -8.46 -16.19
CA LYS A 10 5.30 -7.21 -16.92
C LYS A 10 5.73 -6.08 -15.98
N TYR A 11 5.13 -5.99 -14.80
CA TYR A 11 5.53 -5.00 -13.79
C TYR A 11 6.98 -5.22 -13.37
N PHE A 12 7.37 -6.46 -13.05
CA PHE A 12 8.75 -6.79 -12.70
C PHE A 12 9.72 -6.49 -13.85
N GLY A 13 9.34 -6.83 -15.09
CA GLY A 13 10.15 -6.58 -16.28
C GLY A 13 10.47 -5.10 -16.53
N ARG A 14 9.74 -4.15 -15.92
CA ARG A 14 10.09 -2.71 -15.99
C ARG A 14 11.35 -2.36 -15.23
N ALA A 15 11.75 -3.19 -14.27
CA ALA A 15 12.99 -2.99 -13.52
C ALA A 15 14.20 -3.66 -14.19
N ASP A 16 13.98 -4.46 -15.25
CA ASP A 16 15.04 -5.23 -15.90
C ASP A 16 16.11 -4.31 -16.52
N GLY A 17 17.37 -4.57 -16.17
CA GLY A 17 18.51 -3.80 -16.66
C GLY A 17 18.74 -2.46 -15.97
N GLU A 18 17.87 -2.04 -15.04
CA GLU A 18 18.13 -0.87 -14.19
C GLU A 18 19.03 -1.24 -13.01
N GLN A 19 20.06 -0.42 -12.74
CA GLN A 19 20.93 -0.65 -11.57
C GLN A 19 20.24 -0.33 -10.24
N PHE A 20 19.32 0.65 -10.24
CA PHE A 20 18.60 1.11 -9.05
C PHE A 20 17.11 1.32 -9.39
N PRO A 21 16.37 0.23 -9.66
CA PRO A 21 15.02 0.32 -10.17
C PRO A 21 14.07 0.98 -9.17
N ARG A 22 13.47 2.10 -9.58
CA ARG A 22 12.54 2.87 -8.75
C ARG A 22 11.36 2.04 -8.24
N LEU A 23 10.90 1.07 -9.04
CA LEU A 23 9.77 0.20 -8.69
C LEU A 23 10.08 -0.77 -7.55
N GLN A 24 11.36 -1.11 -7.34
CA GLN A 24 11.79 -1.96 -6.21
C GLN A 24 11.94 -1.17 -4.90
N ALA A 25 11.76 0.15 -4.90
CA ALA A 25 11.85 0.95 -3.67
C ALA A 25 10.78 0.58 -2.62
N TRP A 26 9.67 -0.05 -3.04
CA TRP A 26 8.70 -0.62 -2.10
C TRP A 26 9.29 -1.78 -1.30
N GLU A 27 10.10 -2.65 -1.91
CA GLU A 27 10.74 -3.77 -1.21
C GLU A 27 11.62 -3.27 -0.07
N ILE A 28 12.31 -2.14 -0.24
CA ILE A 28 13.22 -1.58 0.78
C ILE A 28 12.48 -1.28 2.09
N ILE A 29 11.31 -0.63 2.01
CA ILE A 29 10.52 -0.33 3.22
C ILE A 29 9.84 -1.58 3.75
N TYR A 30 9.30 -2.42 2.86
CA TYR A 30 8.59 -3.63 3.25
C TYR A 30 9.51 -4.64 3.94
N ASP A 31 10.73 -4.83 3.44
CA ASP A 31 11.75 -5.67 4.07
C ASP A 31 12.25 -5.09 5.38
N TYR A 32 12.36 -3.76 5.47
CA TYR A 32 12.72 -3.10 6.71
C TYR A 32 11.68 -3.33 7.81
N VAL A 33 10.38 -3.14 7.52
CA VAL A 33 9.33 -3.29 8.56
C VAL A 33 9.07 -4.74 8.95
N ASN A 34 9.37 -5.69 8.06
CA ASN A 34 9.30 -7.13 8.32
C ASN A 34 10.65 -7.75 8.70
N ASP A 35 11.63 -6.94 9.07
CA ASP A 35 12.96 -7.43 9.46
C ASP A 35 12.85 -8.27 10.74
N PRO A 36 13.36 -9.52 10.77
CA PRO A 36 13.27 -10.41 11.93
C PRO A 36 13.88 -9.87 13.23
N ARG A 37 14.70 -8.80 13.16
CA ARG A 37 15.20 -8.11 14.36
C ARG A 37 14.09 -7.41 15.15
N PHE A 38 12.97 -7.10 14.53
CA PHE A 38 11.78 -6.57 15.19
C PHE A 38 10.93 -7.75 15.67
N GLN A 39 10.80 -7.90 16.98
CA GLN A 39 10.02 -8.99 17.58
C GLN A 39 8.54 -8.59 17.68
N ASN A 40 8.27 -7.29 17.79
CA ASN A 40 6.93 -6.72 17.83
C ASN A 40 6.82 -5.50 16.92
N TRP A 41 5.62 -5.24 16.39
CA TRP A 41 5.36 -4.05 15.58
C TRP A 41 5.71 -2.74 16.30
N SER A 42 5.55 -2.68 17.63
CA SER A 42 5.91 -1.51 18.44
C SER A 42 7.41 -1.21 18.46
N ASP A 43 8.29 -2.17 18.14
CA ASP A 43 9.74 -1.97 18.07
C ASP A 43 10.10 -0.94 17.00
N LEU A 44 9.31 -0.84 15.93
CA LEU A 44 9.45 0.14 14.85
C LEU A 44 9.26 1.59 15.32
N ALA A 45 8.57 1.79 16.44
CA ALA A 45 8.35 3.08 17.09
C ALA A 45 9.15 3.26 18.40
N SER A 46 10.03 2.32 18.74
CA SER A 46 10.98 2.51 19.85
C SER A 46 11.87 3.73 19.64
N GLU A 47 12.40 4.30 20.73
CA GLU A 47 13.29 5.48 20.68
C GLU A 47 14.46 5.29 19.71
N GLN A 48 14.99 4.07 19.62
CA GLN A 48 16.12 3.70 18.78
C GLN A 48 15.76 3.62 17.28
N ASN A 49 14.51 3.28 16.94
CA ASN A 49 14.11 2.96 15.57
C ASN A 49 13.14 3.97 14.94
N VAL A 50 12.40 4.74 15.75
CA VAL A 50 11.34 5.64 15.29
C VAL A 50 11.81 6.60 14.20
N GLU A 51 13.04 7.12 14.32
CA GLU A 51 13.60 8.03 13.33
C GLU A 51 13.96 7.32 12.02
N LYS A 52 14.57 6.14 12.11
CA LYS A 52 14.91 5.32 10.93
C LYS A 52 13.64 4.88 10.20
N THR A 53 12.63 4.42 10.92
CA THR A 53 11.32 4.06 10.36
C THR A 53 10.67 5.26 9.67
N ALA A 54 10.73 6.44 10.30
CA ALA A 54 10.21 7.68 9.73
C ALA A 54 10.93 8.08 8.43
N LEU A 55 12.25 7.88 8.37
CA LEU A 55 13.04 8.12 7.15
C LEU A 55 12.69 7.12 6.04
N HIS A 56 12.55 5.82 6.34
CA HIS A 56 12.11 4.82 5.36
C HIS A 56 10.74 5.19 4.78
N LEU A 57 9.77 5.51 5.64
CA LEU A 57 8.42 5.91 5.21
C LEU A 57 8.43 7.21 4.40
N GLY A 58 9.13 8.24 4.87
CA GLY A 58 9.25 9.51 4.16
C GLY A 58 9.91 9.35 2.78
N PHE A 59 10.97 8.56 2.69
CA PHE A 59 11.64 8.27 1.42
C PHE A 59 10.74 7.49 0.47
N PHE A 60 10.07 6.43 0.95
CA PHE A 60 9.11 5.67 0.15
C PHE A 60 8.03 6.59 -0.44
N LEU A 61 7.37 7.40 0.38
CA LEU A 61 6.33 8.32 -0.09
C LEU A 61 6.88 9.38 -1.07
N SER A 62 8.09 9.88 -0.82
CA SER A 62 8.79 10.80 -1.73
C SER A 62 9.06 10.16 -3.09
N ASN A 63 9.60 8.94 -3.09
CA ASN A 63 9.90 8.17 -4.28
C ASN A 63 8.63 7.90 -5.12
N TRP A 64 7.48 7.72 -4.48
CA TRP A 64 6.18 7.53 -5.13
C TRP A 64 5.40 8.84 -5.37
N GLY A 65 6.09 9.99 -5.29
CA GLY A 65 5.58 11.28 -5.76
C GLY A 65 4.64 12.00 -4.80
N MET A 66 4.52 11.54 -3.54
CA MET A 66 3.61 12.16 -2.56
C MET A 66 4.09 13.51 -2.04
N PHE A 67 5.31 13.91 -2.37
CA PHE A 67 5.89 15.22 -2.08
C PHE A 67 5.88 16.17 -3.30
N ARG A 68 5.24 15.80 -4.41
CA ARG A 68 5.20 16.66 -5.61
C ARG A 68 4.05 17.66 -5.54
N GLY A 69 4.23 18.83 -6.16
CA GLY A 69 3.21 19.87 -6.28
C GLY A 69 2.76 20.45 -4.93
N SER A 70 1.52 20.95 -4.82
CA SER A 70 0.99 21.52 -3.58
C SER A 70 0.55 20.46 -2.55
N SER A 71 1.22 19.31 -2.49
CA SER A 71 0.93 18.29 -1.47
C SER A 71 1.21 18.85 -0.07
N GLY A 72 0.29 18.63 0.88
CA GLY A 72 0.53 19.11 2.25
C GLY A 72 1.70 18.40 2.95
N LEU A 73 2.15 17.24 2.44
CA LEU A 73 3.39 16.58 2.88
C LEU A 73 4.64 17.46 2.68
N MET A 74 4.69 18.32 1.67
CA MET A 74 5.83 19.24 1.48
C MET A 74 6.00 20.23 2.63
N LYS A 75 4.93 20.50 3.39
CA LYS A 75 4.97 21.39 4.56
C LYS A 75 5.38 20.66 5.85
N SER A 76 5.62 19.35 5.75
CA SER A 76 6.00 18.50 6.88
C SER A 76 7.53 18.38 7.03
N ASN A 77 7.96 17.63 8.03
CA ASN A 77 9.37 17.34 8.28
C ASN A 77 9.51 16.01 9.04
N LEU A 78 10.74 15.63 9.38
CA LEU A 78 11.03 14.38 10.09
C LEU A 78 10.27 14.25 11.43
N ARG A 79 9.99 15.35 12.15
CA ARG A 79 9.21 15.30 13.40
C ARG A 79 7.77 14.84 13.15
N PHE A 80 7.17 15.30 12.06
CA PHE A 80 5.84 14.85 11.64
C PHE A 80 5.82 13.35 11.33
N PHE A 81 6.83 12.85 10.61
CA PHE A 81 6.94 11.42 10.31
C PHE A 81 7.25 10.58 11.55
N ARG A 82 8.07 11.05 12.50
CA ARG A 82 8.25 10.38 13.80
C ARG A 82 6.91 10.21 14.52
N LYS A 83 6.08 11.26 14.56
CA LYS A 83 4.73 11.16 15.12
C LYS A 83 3.80 10.25 14.32
N MET A 84 3.94 10.18 13.00
CA MET A 84 3.20 9.23 12.17
C MET A 84 3.58 7.79 12.50
N VAL A 85 4.87 7.50 12.68
CA VAL A 85 5.36 6.17 13.08
C VAL A 85 4.82 5.80 14.47
N GLU A 86 4.82 6.74 15.42
CA GLU A 86 4.17 6.52 16.72
C GLU A 86 2.68 6.18 16.54
N VAL A 87 1.91 6.92 15.73
CA VAL A 87 0.50 6.60 15.46
C VAL A 87 0.34 5.20 14.86
N LEU A 88 1.17 4.84 13.88
CA LEU A 88 1.11 3.55 13.18
C LEU A 88 1.41 2.36 14.09
N PHE A 89 2.38 2.46 14.99
CA PHE A 89 2.87 1.29 15.73
C PHE A 89 2.62 1.32 17.23
N THR A 90 2.06 2.40 17.78
CA THR A 90 1.67 2.47 19.21
C THR A 90 0.19 2.76 19.43
N GLN A 91 -0.50 3.35 18.45
CA GLN A 91 -1.92 3.68 18.58
C GLN A 91 -2.82 2.78 17.76
N ILE A 92 -2.39 2.37 16.56
CA ILE A 92 -3.10 1.36 15.76
C ILE A 92 -2.80 -0.04 16.34
N PRO A 93 -3.83 -0.89 16.57
CA PRO A 93 -3.60 -2.22 17.13
C PRO A 93 -2.74 -3.07 16.20
N ALA A 94 -1.77 -3.77 16.80
CA ALA A 94 -0.79 -4.57 16.07
C ALA A 94 -1.41 -5.70 15.23
N ASP A 95 -2.57 -6.21 15.65
CA ASP A 95 -3.31 -7.26 14.96
C ASP A 95 -3.62 -6.89 13.51
N LEU A 96 -3.84 -5.60 13.21
CA LEU A 96 -4.09 -5.15 11.84
C LEU A 96 -2.94 -5.53 10.91
N TRP A 97 -1.71 -5.39 11.37
CA TRP A 97 -0.51 -5.62 10.56
C TRP A 97 -0.25 -7.10 10.29
N ASN A 98 -0.92 -7.98 11.03
CA ASN A 98 -0.86 -9.43 10.84
C ASN A 98 -1.99 -9.96 9.95
N LEU A 99 -2.97 -9.12 9.60
CA LEU A 99 -4.06 -9.51 8.73
C LEU A 99 -3.60 -9.59 7.27
N HIS A 100 -4.18 -10.53 6.54
CA HIS A 100 -4.02 -10.71 5.10
C HIS A 100 -5.30 -10.36 4.34
N LEU A 101 -5.18 -10.06 3.04
CA LEU A 101 -6.34 -9.71 2.21
C LEU A 101 -7.43 -10.80 2.22
N ASP A 102 -7.05 -12.07 2.29
CA ASP A 102 -7.98 -13.21 2.29
C ASP A 102 -8.81 -13.31 3.57
N GLU A 103 -8.38 -12.67 4.67
CA GLU A 103 -9.12 -12.58 5.93
C GLU A 103 -10.22 -11.50 5.93
N PHE A 104 -10.33 -10.70 4.87
CA PHE A 104 -11.45 -9.78 4.66
C PHE A 104 -12.59 -10.51 3.92
N THR A 105 -13.32 -11.34 4.65
CA THR A 105 -14.50 -12.08 4.17
C THR A 105 -15.80 -11.34 4.51
N GLU A 106 -16.95 -11.81 4.00
CA GLU A 106 -18.27 -11.19 4.26
C GLU A 106 -18.64 -11.13 5.75
N ASP A 107 -18.15 -12.08 6.53
CA ASP A 107 -18.38 -12.21 7.97
C ASP A 107 -17.26 -11.57 8.83
N ALA A 108 -16.25 -10.96 8.21
CA ALA A 108 -15.09 -10.37 8.88
C ALA A 108 -15.37 -9.00 9.52
N CYS A 109 -16.52 -8.84 10.20
CA CYS A 109 -16.94 -7.56 10.79
C CYS A 109 -15.90 -6.96 11.75
N GLU A 110 -15.15 -7.78 12.48
CA GLU A 110 -14.12 -7.30 13.40
C GLU A 110 -12.87 -6.80 12.65
N HIS A 111 -12.46 -7.43 11.55
CA HIS A 111 -11.35 -6.94 10.71
C HIS A 111 -11.71 -5.62 10.02
N VAL A 112 -12.95 -5.49 9.56
CA VAL A 112 -13.50 -4.25 9.01
C VAL A 112 -13.44 -3.12 10.03
N LYS A 113 -14.00 -3.35 11.24
CA LYS A 113 -13.97 -2.35 12.33
C LYS A 113 -12.54 -1.99 12.72
N LEU A 114 -11.65 -2.98 12.77
CA LEU A 114 -10.24 -2.78 13.12
C LEU A 114 -9.55 -1.87 12.10
N LEU A 115 -9.72 -2.13 10.81
CA LEU A 115 -9.16 -1.30 9.75
C LEU A 115 -9.79 0.11 9.78
N ASP A 116 -11.11 0.23 9.87
CA ASP A 116 -11.79 1.53 9.89
C ASP A 116 -11.38 2.39 11.09
N CYS A 117 -11.31 1.82 12.29
CA CYS A 117 -10.79 2.53 13.47
C CYS A 117 -9.34 2.98 13.29
N SER A 118 -8.53 2.20 12.59
CA SER A 118 -7.13 2.51 12.32
C SER A 118 -6.99 3.60 11.26
N LEU A 119 -7.86 3.59 10.26
CA LEU A 119 -7.97 4.65 9.26
C LEU A 119 -8.30 5.99 9.90
N GLU A 120 -9.22 6.05 10.87
CA GLU A 120 -9.56 7.28 11.58
C GLU A 120 -8.33 7.87 12.31
N LYS A 121 -7.53 7.04 12.99
CA LYS A 121 -6.29 7.48 13.66
C LYS A 121 -5.27 8.04 12.67
N LEU A 122 -5.05 7.32 11.56
CA LEU A 122 -4.11 7.74 10.53
C LEU A 122 -4.55 9.04 9.83
N ARG A 123 -5.84 9.12 9.46
CA ARG A 123 -6.43 10.31 8.82
C ARG A 123 -6.37 11.52 9.77
N GLY A 124 -6.73 11.36 11.04
CA GLY A 124 -6.65 12.43 12.03
C GLY A 124 -5.22 12.96 12.26
N HIS A 125 -4.19 12.12 12.10
CA HIS A 125 -2.80 12.61 12.12
C HIS A 125 -2.43 13.37 10.84
N LEU A 126 -2.85 12.89 9.67
CA LEU A 126 -2.61 13.54 8.38
C LEU A 126 -3.30 14.90 8.26
N GLU A 127 -4.51 15.04 8.83
CA GLU A 127 -5.32 16.28 8.84
C GLU A 127 -4.58 17.49 9.43
N LYS A 128 -3.57 17.25 10.27
CA LYS A 128 -2.72 18.32 10.84
C LYS A 128 -1.94 19.11 9.78
N ILE A 129 -1.74 18.54 8.59
CA ILE A 129 -0.95 19.17 7.52
C ILE A 129 -1.62 19.12 6.14
N THR A 130 -2.56 18.21 5.92
CA THR A 130 -3.20 18.00 4.61
C THR A 130 -4.55 17.30 4.74
N THR A 131 -5.45 17.51 3.78
CA THR A 131 -6.62 16.64 3.64
C THR A 131 -6.16 15.22 3.26
N PRO A 132 -6.51 14.17 4.03
CA PRO A 132 -6.07 12.80 3.76
C PRO A 132 -6.83 12.22 2.55
N THR A 133 -6.14 12.08 1.42
CA THR A 133 -6.68 11.39 0.25
C THR A 133 -6.55 9.87 0.42
N ASP A 134 -7.42 9.11 -0.25
CA ASP A 134 -7.33 7.64 -0.24
C ASP A 134 -5.99 7.18 -0.81
N THR A 135 -5.48 7.79 -1.88
CA THR A 135 -4.16 7.47 -2.43
C THR A 135 -3.04 7.66 -1.41
N LEU A 136 -3.05 8.73 -0.62
CA LEU A 136 -2.01 8.95 0.40
C LEU A 136 -2.10 7.90 1.52
N VAL A 137 -3.31 7.71 2.05
CA VAL A 137 -3.58 6.77 3.14
C VAL A 137 -3.22 5.34 2.72
N THR A 138 -3.70 4.90 1.57
CA THR A 138 -3.43 3.55 1.05
C THR A 138 -1.98 3.36 0.61
N LYS A 139 -1.27 4.39 0.14
CA LYS A 139 0.20 4.28 -0.06
C LYS A 139 0.94 4.07 1.26
N ILE A 140 0.56 4.76 2.33
CA ILE A 140 1.14 4.52 3.66
C ILE A 140 0.91 3.07 4.09
N LEU A 141 -0.34 2.59 3.98
CA LEU A 141 -0.68 1.21 4.30
C LEU A 141 0.06 0.21 3.38
N MET A 142 0.16 0.46 2.08
CA MET A 142 0.92 -0.40 1.18
C MET A 142 2.40 -0.48 1.55
N GLY A 143 3.01 0.63 1.95
CA GLY A 143 4.43 0.67 2.33
C GLY A 143 4.73 -0.09 3.63
N ILE A 144 3.79 -0.08 4.59
CA ILE A 144 3.98 -0.69 5.92
C ILE A 144 3.38 -2.09 6.00
N TRP A 145 2.14 -2.26 5.56
CA TRP A 145 1.36 -3.49 5.68
C TRP A 145 1.44 -4.35 4.42
N GLY A 146 1.45 -3.72 3.23
CA GLY A 146 1.53 -4.41 1.94
C GLY A 146 0.24 -5.14 1.51
N GLU A 147 -0.65 -5.47 2.44
CA GLU A 147 -1.96 -6.07 2.20
C GLU A 147 -3.05 -5.05 1.80
N CYS A 148 -2.64 -3.83 1.42
CA CYS A 148 -3.52 -2.79 0.90
C CYS A 148 -2.97 -2.25 -0.43
N PRO A 149 -3.76 -2.19 -1.52
CA PRO A 149 -3.31 -1.58 -2.77
C PRO A 149 -3.25 -0.06 -2.64
N ALA A 150 -2.31 0.61 -3.31
CA ALA A 150 -2.03 2.04 -3.13
C ALA A 150 -3.08 3.00 -3.72
N ARG A 151 -4.12 2.48 -4.39
CA ARG A 151 -5.23 3.21 -5.01
C ARG A 151 -4.81 4.55 -5.63
N ASP A 152 -3.74 4.50 -6.41
CA ASP A 152 -3.23 5.66 -7.12
C ASP A 152 -3.86 5.79 -8.51
N LEU A 153 -3.44 6.79 -9.26
CA LEU A 153 -3.98 7.06 -10.59
C LEU A 153 -3.94 5.83 -11.51
N TYR A 154 -2.85 5.05 -11.48
CA TYR A 154 -2.70 3.91 -12.36
C TYR A 154 -3.49 2.71 -11.87
N PHE A 155 -3.48 2.43 -10.55
CA PHE A 155 -4.37 1.41 -10.00
C PHE A 155 -5.83 1.66 -10.38
N GLU A 156 -6.33 2.87 -10.11
CA GLU A 156 -7.72 3.25 -10.37
C GLU A 156 -8.05 3.23 -11.87
N ALA A 157 -7.13 3.67 -12.73
CA ALA A 157 -7.30 3.59 -14.18
C ALA A 157 -7.35 2.14 -14.67
N GLY A 158 -6.49 1.27 -14.12
CA GLY A 158 -6.48 -0.15 -14.44
C GLY A 158 -7.75 -0.84 -14.01
N PHE A 159 -8.17 -0.63 -12.76
CA PHE A 159 -9.39 -1.19 -12.21
C PHE A 159 -10.62 -0.81 -13.05
N ARG A 160 -10.78 0.48 -13.37
CA ARG A 160 -11.90 0.96 -14.20
C ARG A 160 -11.84 0.49 -15.65
N SER A 161 -10.64 0.22 -16.17
CA SER A 161 -10.51 -0.33 -17.54
C SER A 161 -11.01 -1.77 -17.62
N VAL A 162 -10.89 -2.53 -16.52
CA VAL A 162 -11.34 -3.93 -16.44
C VAL A 162 -12.80 -4.02 -15.99
N TYR A 163 -13.21 -3.16 -15.04
CA TYR A 163 -14.54 -3.13 -14.44
C TYR A 163 -15.20 -1.75 -14.60
N PRO A 164 -15.57 -1.32 -15.83
CA PRO A 164 -16.05 0.04 -16.10
C PRO A 164 -17.36 0.38 -15.39
N GLU A 165 -18.23 -0.61 -15.19
CA GLU A 165 -19.54 -0.44 -14.54
C GLU A 165 -19.46 -0.49 -13.00
N MET A 166 -18.32 -0.91 -12.44
CA MET A 166 -18.16 -1.04 -10.99
C MET A 166 -17.82 0.30 -10.37
N ARG A 167 -18.65 0.74 -9.41
CA ARG A 167 -18.34 1.92 -8.61
C ARG A 167 -17.28 1.57 -7.56
N VAL A 168 -16.19 2.33 -7.55
CA VAL A 168 -15.13 2.18 -6.54
C VAL A 168 -15.45 3.11 -5.36
N PRO A 169 -15.82 2.58 -4.17
CA PRO A 169 -16.13 3.41 -3.02
C PRO A 169 -14.85 4.08 -2.46
N ARG A 170 -15.02 4.94 -1.45
CA ARG A 170 -13.92 5.40 -0.60
C ARG A 170 -13.23 4.19 0.05
N PHE A 171 -11.93 4.29 0.32
CA PHE A 171 -11.18 3.24 0.99
C PHE A 171 -11.65 3.05 2.44
N SER A 172 -12.00 1.81 2.78
CA SER A 172 -12.51 1.34 4.08
C SER A 172 -12.28 -0.18 4.23
N GLY A 173 -12.67 -0.75 5.38
CA GLY A 173 -12.78 -2.19 5.58
C GLY A 173 -13.67 -2.88 4.53
N GLU A 174 -14.83 -2.30 4.22
CA GLU A 174 -15.74 -2.90 3.23
C GLU A 174 -15.20 -2.87 1.80
N TYR A 175 -14.35 -1.90 1.49
CA TYR A 175 -13.61 -1.93 0.24
C TYR A 175 -12.68 -3.16 0.17
N MET A 176 -12.02 -3.52 1.28
CA MET A 176 -11.15 -4.71 1.33
C MET A 176 -11.95 -6.01 1.20
N VAL A 177 -13.12 -6.10 1.83
CA VAL A 177 -14.05 -7.22 1.65
C VAL A 177 -14.45 -7.37 0.19
N GLY A 178 -14.89 -6.27 -0.45
CA GLY A 178 -15.23 -6.27 -1.87
C GLY A 178 -14.08 -6.66 -2.79
N LEU A 179 -12.85 -6.22 -2.47
CA LEU A 179 -11.66 -6.58 -3.23
C LEU A 179 -11.34 -8.08 -3.11
N ASN A 180 -11.44 -8.66 -1.91
CA ASN A 180 -11.21 -10.09 -1.71
C ASN A 180 -12.31 -10.93 -2.37
N GLN A 181 -13.58 -10.55 -2.25
CA GLN A 181 -14.69 -11.18 -2.96
C GLN A 181 -14.46 -11.18 -4.48
N LEU A 182 -14.07 -10.04 -5.05
CA LEU A 182 -13.80 -9.93 -6.47
C LEU A 182 -12.64 -10.84 -6.89
N ARG A 183 -11.55 -10.85 -6.12
CA ARG A 183 -10.39 -11.73 -6.35
C ARG A 183 -10.80 -13.21 -6.39
N VAL A 184 -11.64 -13.63 -5.45
CA VAL A 184 -12.13 -15.02 -5.35
C VAL A 184 -13.09 -15.35 -6.50
N HIS A 185 -14.09 -14.48 -6.74
CA HIS A 185 -15.08 -14.66 -7.80
C HIS A 185 -14.44 -14.78 -9.19
N GLU A 186 -13.46 -13.92 -9.47
CA GLU A 186 -12.75 -13.87 -10.74
C GLU A 186 -11.60 -14.89 -10.83
N ASN A 187 -11.34 -15.61 -9.73
CA ASN A 187 -10.28 -16.61 -9.60
C ASN A 187 -8.91 -16.08 -10.04
N TRP A 188 -8.50 -14.91 -9.52
CA TRP A 188 -7.23 -14.30 -9.88
C TRP A 188 -6.05 -15.19 -9.47
N SER A 189 -5.28 -15.65 -10.45
CA SER A 189 -4.03 -16.38 -10.21
C SER A 189 -2.90 -15.39 -9.88
N LEU A 190 -2.45 -15.40 -8.63
CA LEU A 190 -1.36 -14.56 -8.15
C LEU A 190 -0.05 -15.37 -8.07
N PRO A 191 1.06 -14.89 -8.64
CA PRO A 191 2.31 -15.61 -8.62
C PRO A 191 2.95 -15.59 -7.22
N VAL A 192 3.68 -16.64 -6.87
CA VAL A 192 4.49 -16.65 -5.65
C VAL A 192 5.82 -15.96 -5.93
N LYS A 193 6.00 -14.76 -5.35
CA LYS A 193 7.22 -13.96 -5.46
C LYS A 193 7.78 -13.64 -4.08
N LYS A 194 9.08 -13.33 -4.04
CA LYS A 194 9.77 -12.84 -2.85
C LYS A 194 10.53 -11.56 -3.17
N THR A 195 10.65 -10.68 -2.18
CA THR A 195 11.53 -9.52 -2.21
C THR A 195 13.00 -9.96 -2.15
N ALA A 196 13.92 -9.02 -2.40
CA ALA A 196 15.34 -9.25 -2.19
C ALA A 196 15.68 -9.64 -0.73
N GLY A 197 14.95 -9.11 0.26
CA GLY A 197 15.08 -9.50 1.67
C GLY A 197 14.46 -10.85 2.02
N GLY A 198 13.82 -11.53 1.06
CA GLY A 198 13.26 -12.87 1.23
C GLY A 198 11.81 -12.92 1.75
N ASN A 199 11.19 -11.77 2.00
CA ASN A 199 9.79 -11.67 2.38
C ASN A 199 8.89 -12.02 1.20
N ARG A 200 7.76 -12.67 1.48
CA ARG A 200 6.77 -12.98 0.43
C ARG A 200 6.06 -11.71 0.02
N TYR A 201 5.77 -11.58 -1.27
CA TYR A 201 4.90 -10.53 -1.77
C TYR A 201 3.46 -10.72 -1.27
N PRO A 202 2.85 -9.72 -0.61
CA PRO A 202 1.44 -9.74 -0.21
C PRO A 202 0.49 -9.84 -1.41
N ALA A 203 -0.67 -10.46 -1.22
CA ALA A 203 -1.66 -10.63 -2.28
C ALA A 203 -2.13 -9.28 -2.84
N ALA A 204 -2.44 -8.33 -1.95
CA ALA A 204 -2.87 -7.00 -2.37
C ALA A 204 -1.77 -6.22 -3.12
N LYS A 205 -0.50 -6.44 -2.79
CA LYS A 205 0.62 -5.82 -3.53
C LYS A 205 0.74 -6.35 -4.96
N LEU A 206 0.53 -7.66 -5.15
CA LEU A 206 0.52 -8.26 -6.49
C LEU A 206 -0.66 -7.76 -7.32
N ILE A 207 -1.83 -7.62 -6.69
CA ILE A 207 -3.02 -7.02 -7.31
C ILE A 207 -2.75 -5.56 -7.71
N ASP A 208 -2.09 -4.80 -6.83
CA ASP A 208 -1.67 -3.42 -7.09
C ASP A 208 -0.75 -3.33 -8.32
N MET A 209 0.24 -4.22 -8.44
CA MET A 209 1.13 -4.30 -9.60
C MET A 209 0.37 -4.59 -10.90
N ALA A 210 -0.53 -5.56 -10.88
CA ALA A 210 -1.30 -5.93 -12.06
C ALA A 210 -2.18 -4.77 -12.55
N PHE A 211 -2.95 -4.14 -11.66
CA PHE A 211 -3.78 -2.99 -12.04
C PHE A 211 -2.96 -1.76 -12.38
N PHE A 212 -1.82 -1.54 -11.73
CA PHE A 212 -0.87 -0.50 -12.13
C PHE A 212 -0.46 -0.68 -13.60
N GLU A 213 -0.11 -1.90 -14.03
CA GLU A 213 0.32 -2.14 -15.41
C GLU A 213 -0.78 -1.91 -16.44
N ILE A 214 -1.98 -2.40 -16.15
CA ILE A 214 -3.15 -2.19 -16.99
C ILE A 214 -3.44 -0.68 -17.10
N GLY A 215 -3.46 0.02 -15.97
CA GLY A 215 -3.75 1.45 -15.94
C GLY A 215 -2.66 2.29 -16.57
N PHE A 216 -1.39 1.92 -16.40
CA PHE A 216 -0.28 2.58 -17.08
C PHE A 216 -0.46 2.52 -18.59
N ARG A 217 -0.80 1.35 -19.15
CA ARG A 217 -1.04 1.21 -20.60
C ARG A 217 -2.27 2.00 -21.06
N ALA A 218 -3.38 1.91 -20.30
CA ALA A 218 -4.60 2.65 -20.61
C ALA A 218 -4.37 4.17 -20.65
N LYS A 219 -3.55 4.68 -19.72
CA LYS A 219 -3.17 6.10 -19.66
C LYS A 219 -2.08 6.48 -20.67
N SER A 220 -1.15 5.58 -21.00
CA SER A 220 -0.08 5.84 -21.98
C SER A 220 -0.58 5.81 -23.43
N GLY A 221 -1.72 5.15 -23.69
CA GLY A 221 -2.44 5.22 -24.97
C GLY A 221 -3.23 6.53 -25.16
N GLN A 222 -3.46 7.30 -24.09
CA GLN A 222 -3.96 8.67 -24.16
C GLN A 222 -2.74 9.59 -24.23
N LYS A 223 -2.33 10.00 -25.44
CA LYS A 223 -1.30 11.04 -25.60
C LYS A 223 -1.69 12.26 -24.75
N LEU A 224 -0.70 12.77 -24.00
CA LEU A 224 -0.73 14.08 -23.34
C LEU A 224 -1.15 15.19 -24.32
#